data_AF-A0A534VSC3-F1
#
_entry.id   AF-A0A534VSC3-F1
#
_cell.length_a   1.000
_cell.length_b   1.000
_cell.length_c   1.000
_cell.angle_alpha   90.00
_cell.angle_beta   90.00
_cell.angle_gamma   90.00
#
_symmetry.space_group_name_H-M   'P 1'
#
loop_
_entity.id
_entity.type
_entity.pdbx_description
1 polymer ?
#
loop_
_entity_poly.entity_id
_entity_poly.type
_entity_poly.pdbx_seq_one_letter_code
_entity_poly.pdbx_strand_id
1 'polypeptide(L)'
;MRRAGLLAAAALCAAACASGRKSAGTARPAGTATAAPTATSKATGTASPPAKPSASRRELLARAADAWDRRDEPGSLDEAIRLWEEAASQPPAPAEALIFAARGRRLRFERAGLASPDGLHETARDASACADDARRAWGAIEPDAAAAAAAGQPLGDVLARIGGRAAEPLYLEALCTAAWARAQGFTPLI
;
A
#
# COMPACT_ATOMS: atom_id res chain seq x y z
N MET A 1 31.41 -3.08 41.56
CA MET A 1 31.18 -1.63 41.37
C MET A 1 30.40 -1.45 40.07
N ARG A 2 29.08 -1.71 40.02
CA ARG A 2 27.96 -0.74 40.14
C ARG A 2 28.26 0.67 39.59
N ARG A 3 27.78 0.95 38.38
CA ARG A 3 27.02 2.18 38.08
C ARG A 3 25.83 1.84 37.19
N ALA A 4 24.66 2.14 37.73
CA ALA A 4 23.36 2.23 37.10
C ALA A 4 23.06 3.71 36.81
N GLY A 5 22.11 3.98 35.91
CA GLY A 5 21.54 5.30 35.63
C GLY A 5 20.94 5.36 34.23
N LEU A 6 19.67 4.95 34.06
CA LEU A 6 18.46 5.81 33.94
C LEU A 6 18.35 6.51 32.56
N LEU A 7 17.22 6.64 31.87
CA LEU A 7 15.87 6.04 31.81
C LEU A 7 15.12 6.85 30.71
N ALA A 8 14.08 6.26 30.10
CA ALA A 8 12.94 6.88 29.39
C ALA A 8 13.18 7.53 28.01
N ALA A 9 12.27 7.50 27.02
CA ALA A 9 10.98 6.83 26.79
C ALA A 9 10.53 7.12 25.35
N ALA A 10 9.79 6.21 24.71
CA ALA A 10 8.48 6.47 24.08
C ALA A 10 8.08 5.29 23.17
N ALA A 11 7.06 4.57 23.63
CA ALA A 11 6.28 3.62 22.85
C ALA A 11 5.28 4.38 21.96
N LEU A 12 5.01 3.87 20.75
CA LEU A 12 3.85 4.26 19.95
C LEU A 12 3.12 3.00 19.45
N CYS A 13 1.81 3.06 19.63
CA CYS A 13 0.84 1.96 19.65
C CYS A 13 0.57 1.31 18.29
N ALA A 14 0.40 -0.03 18.30
CA ALA A 14 -0.45 -0.73 17.34
C ALA A 14 -1.67 -1.28 18.10
N ALA A 15 -2.79 -0.57 17.99
CA ALA A 15 -4.07 -0.99 18.52
C ALA A 15 -4.63 -2.14 17.67
N ALA A 16 -4.98 -3.22 18.36
CA ALA A 16 -5.74 -4.34 17.84
C ALA A 16 -7.18 -3.93 17.51
N CYS A 17 -7.70 -4.43 16.39
CA CYS A 17 -9.14 -4.61 16.18
C CYS A 17 -9.39 -6.01 15.62
N ALA A 18 -9.35 -6.99 16.52
CA ALA A 18 -9.91 -8.32 16.31
C ALA A 18 -11.41 -8.28 16.59
N SER A 19 -12.25 -8.30 15.55
CA SER A 19 -13.69 -8.54 15.71
C SER A 19 -13.98 -10.03 15.59
N GLY A 20 -13.70 -10.78 16.66
CA GLY A 20 -14.15 -12.15 16.84
C GLY A 20 -15.61 -12.17 17.31
N ARG A 21 -16.52 -12.63 16.45
CA ARG A 21 -17.90 -12.96 16.86
C ARG A 21 -17.90 -14.29 17.62
N LYS A 22 -18.55 -14.26 18.78
CA LYS A 22 -18.70 -15.34 19.77
C LYS A 22 -19.34 -16.59 19.16
N SER A 23 -18.66 -17.73 19.25
CA SER A 23 -19.28 -19.06 19.21
C SER A 23 -19.34 -19.60 20.64
N ALA A 24 -20.55 -19.68 21.20
CA ALA A 24 -20.84 -20.50 22.36
C ALA A 24 -21.21 -21.90 21.85
N GLY A 25 -20.46 -22.91 22.29
CA GLY A 25 -20.70 -24.30 21.92
C GLY A 25 -21.83 -24.93 22.72
N THR A 26 -22.41 -26.01 22.18
CA THR A 26 -22.98 -27.09 22.97
C THR A 26 -23.07 -28.39 22.15
N ALA A 27 -22.40 -29.42 22.68
CA ALA A 27 -22.67 -30.86 22.65
C ALA A 27 -23.12 -31.60 21.36
N ARG A 28 -22.37 -32.68 21.07
CA ARG A 28 -22.69 -33.83 20.22
C ARG A 28 -23.69 -34.77 20.93
N PRO A 29 -24.57 -35.47 20.19
CA PRO A 29 -24.47 -36.93 20.15
C PRO A 29 -24.59 -37.51 18.73
N ALA A 30 -24.15 -38.77 18.58
CA ALA A 30 -24.20 -39.56 17.36
C ALA A 30 -25.62 -40.07 17.04
N GLY A 31 -25.91 -40.29 15.76
CA GLY A 31 -27.13 -40.95 15.28
C GLY A 31 -27.04 -41.25 13.78
N THR A 32 -27.35 -42.50 13.42
CA THR A 32 -27.24 -43.17 12.13
C THR A 32 -28.28 -42.76 11.07
N ALA A 33 -27.87 -42.86 9.80
CA ALA A 33 -28.62 -43.23 8.57
C ALA A 33 -29.94 -42.52 8.21
N THR A 34 -30.04 -42.00 6.97
CA THR A 34 -30.91 -42.51 5.87
C THR A 34 -31.03 -41.49 4.72
N ALA A 35 -31.08 -42.05 3.50
CA ALA A 35 -31.28 -41.57 2.13
C ALA A 35 -31.81 -40.15 1.79
N ALA A 36 -31.42 -39.75 0.57
CA ALA A 36 -31.74 -38.55 -0.21
C ALA A 36 -33.24 -38.22 -0.37
N PRO A 37 -33.57 -37.00 -0.84
CA PRO A 37 -33.75 -36.86 -2.28
C PRO A 37 -33.17 -35.58 -2.91
N THR A 38 -32.86 -35.73 -4.19
CA THR A 38 -32.47 -34.76 -5.21
C THR A 38 -33.42 -33.56 -5.26
N ALA A 39 -32.88 -32.35 -5.05
CA ALA A 39 -33.53 -31.09 -5.42
C ALA A 39 -32.66 -30.36 -6.45
N THR A 40 -33.00 -30.58 -7.73
CA THR A 40 -32.42 -29.86 -8.87
C THR A 40 -32.86 -28.41 -8.81
N SER A 41 -32.03 -27.54 -8.21
CA SER A 41 -32.20 -26.09 -8.34
C SER A 41 -31.76 -25.66 -9.74
N LYS A 42 -32.74 -25.33 -10.60
CA LYS A 42 -32.50 -24.53 -11.81
C LYS A 42 -31.98 -23.16 -11.36
N ALA A 43 -30.66 -23.00 -11.30
CA ALA A 43 -30.02 -21.70 -11.21
C ALA A 43 -30.24 -21.01 -12.56
N THR A 44 -31.20 -20.08 -12.59
CA THR A 44 -31.35 -19.10 -13.66
C THR A 44 -30.09 -18.24 -13.63
N GLY A 45 -29.07 -18.63 -14.40
CA GLY A 45 -27.87 -17.84 -14.59
C GLY A 45 -28.25 -16.54 -15.30
N THR A 46 -28.40 -15.46 -14.54
CA THR A 46 -28.25 -14.12 -15.08
C THR A 46 -26.83 -14.04 -15.61
N ALA A 47 -26.70 -14.18 -16.93
CA ALA A 47 -25.46 -13.92 -17.62
C ALA A 47 -25.10 -12.45 -17.38
N SER A 48 -24.14 -12.22 -16.47
CA SER A 48 -23.48 -10.93 -16.39
C SER A 48 -22.94 -10.59 -17.78
N PRO A 49 -23.11 -9.34 -18.25
CA PRO A 49 -22.52 -8.92 -19.52
C PRO A 49 -21.02 -9.23 -19.50
N PRO A 50 -20.42 -9.64 -20.64
CA PRO A 50 -19.00 -9.94 -20.68
C PRO A 50 -18.24 -8.72 -20.17
N ALA A 51 -17.46 -8.92 -19.10
CA ALA A 51 -16.58 -7.89 -18.57
C ALA A 51 -15.74 -7.36 -19.74
N LYS A 52 -15.71 -6.04 -19.93
CA LYS A 52 -14.81 -5.43 -20.91
C LYS A 52 -13.41 -6.02 -20.66
N PRO A 53 -12.67 -6.42 -21.70
CA PRO A 53 -11.30 -6.87 -21.52
C PRO A 53 -10.55 -5.80 -20.74
N SER A 54 -9.99 -6.16 -19.57
CA SER A 54 -9.12 -5.26 -18.84
C SER A 54 -7.96 -4.87 -19.75
N ALA A 55 -7.64 -3.58 -19.81
CA ALA A 55 -6.51 -3.11 -20.58
C ALA A 55 -5.23 -3.87 -20.20
N SER A 56 -4.41 -4.18 -21.20
CA SER A 56 -3.13 -4.86 -20.93
C SER A 56 -2.22 -3.97 -20.08
N ARG A 57 -1.33 -4.54 -19.26
CA ARG A 57 -0.33 -3.78 -18.49
C ARG A 57 0.41 -2.77 -19.36
N ARG A 58 0.80 -3.15 -20.58
CA ARG A 58 1.49 -2.26 -21.53
C ARG A 58 0.62 -1.07 -21.93
N GLU A 59 -0.66 -1.31 -22.20
CA GLU A 59 -1.62 -0.26 -22.55
C GLU A 59 -1.85 0.69 -21.37
N LEU A 60 -1.99 0.16 -20.15
CA LEU A 60 -2.11 0.97 -18.94
C LEU A 60 -0.89 1.86 -18.72
N LEU A 61 0.32 1.32 -18.87
CA LEU A 61 1.56 2.10 -18.75
C LEU A 61 1.66 3.19 -19.82
N ALA A 62 1.29 2.89 -21.07
CA ALA A 62 1.30 3.88 -22.15
C ALA A 62 0.30 5.02 -21.90
N ARG A 63 -0.91 4.69 -21.46
CA ARG A 63 -1.94 5.68 -21.09
C ARG A 63 -1.54 6.49 -19.86
N ALA A 64 -0.89 5.86 -18.88
CA ALA A 64 -0.41 6.55 -17.70
C ALA A 64 0.68 7.57 -18.05
N ALA A 65 1.61 7.21 -18.94
CA ALA A 65 2.63 8.12 -19.45
C ALA A 65 2.01 9.30 -20.22
N ASP A 66 1.03 9.04 -21.08
CA ASP A 66 0.30 10.07 -21.82
C ASP A 66 -0.46 11.04 -20.88
N ALA A 67 -1.14 10.51 -19.86
CA ALA A 67 -1.79 11.33 -18.83
C ALA A 67 -0.77 12.13 -17.99
N TRP A 68 0.40 11.56 -17.72
CA TRP A 68 1.49 12.24 -17.01
C TRP A 68 2.11 13.39 -17.81
N ASP A 69 2.22 13.25 -19.12
CA ASP A 69 2.71 14.32 -19.99
C ASP A 69 1.75 15.53 -19.96
N ARG A 70 0.45 15.28 -19.76
CA ARG A 70 -0.60 16.29 -19.55
C ARG A 70 -0.90 16.60 -18.07
N ARG A 71 -0.01 16.29 -17.13
CA ARG A 71 -0.25 16.41 -15.67
C ARG A 71 -0.63 17.80 -15.14
N ASP A 72 -0.51 18.84 -15.95
CA ASP A 72 -0.93 20.20 -15.59
C ASP A 72 -2.39 20.48 -15.96
N GLU A 73 -3.02 19.60 -16.75
CA GLU A 73 -4.45 19.65 -17.04
C GLU A 73 -5.29 19.11 -15.87
N PRO A 74 -6.52 19.61 -15.67
CA PRO A 74 -7.41 19.12 -14.61
C PRO A 74 -7.65 17.61 -14.69
N GLY A 75 -7.33 16.89 -13.61
CA GLY A 75 -7.58 15.45 -13.47
C GLY A 75 -6.55 14.53 -14.13
N SER A 76 -5.68 15.03 -15.02
CA SER A 76 -4.68 14.20 -15.72
C SER A 76 -3.66 13.56 -14.78
N LEU A 77 -3.26 14.27 -13.71
CA LEU A 77 -2.37 13.71 -12.68
C LEU A 77 -3.04 12.54 -11.91
N ASP A 78 -4.32 12.68 -11.56
CA ASP A 78 -5.09 11.63 -10.89
C ASP A 78 -5.30 10.41 -11.80
N GLU A 79 -5.56 10.66 -13.09
CA GLU A 79 -5.66 9.60 -14.10
C GLU A 79 -4.33 8.83 -14.23
N ALA A 80 -3.19 9.51 -14.33
CA ALA A 80 -1.88 8.88 -14.42
C ALA A 80 -1.61 7.96 -13.21
N ILE A 81 -1.88 8.45 -12.00
CA ILE A 81 -1.67 7.69 -10.76
C ILE A 81 -2.57 6.45 -10.72
N ARG A 82 -3.85 6.60 -11.03
CA ARG A 82 -4.79 5.47 -11.09
C ARG A 82 -4.35 4.41 -12.11
N LEU A 83 -3.88 4.82 -13.29
CA LEU A 83 -3.42 3.89 -14.33
C LEU A 83 -2.14 3.15 -13.93
N TRP A 84 -1.21 3.80 -13.23
CA TRP A 84 -0.04 3.13 -12.68
C TRP A 84 -0.39 2.13 -11.57
N GLU A 85 -1.33 2.46 -10.68
CA GLU A 85 -1.81 1.51 -9.67
C GLU A 85 -2.45 0.28 -10.30
N GLU A 86 -3.27 0.50 -11.34
CA GLU A 86 -3.88 -0.58 -12.11
C GLU A 86 -2.80 -1.44 -12.79
N ALA A 87 -1.79 -0.82 -13.39
CA ALA A 87 -0.65 -1.53 -13.99
C ALA A 87 0.19 -2.30 -12.96
N ALA A 88 0.34 -1.76 -11.75
CA ALA A 88 1.06 -2.41 -10.64
C ALA A 88 0.34 -3.65 -10.11
N SER A 89 -0.98 -3.75 -10.27
CA SER A 89 -1.74 -4.94 -9.90
C SER A 89 -1.50 -6.14 -10.83
N GLN A 90 -0.88 -5.92 -11.99
CA GLN A 90 -0.62 -6.95 -12.99
C GLN A 90 0.84 -7.47 -12.94
N PRO A 91 1.08 -8.80 -12.95
CA PRO A 91 2.43 -9.36 -13.07
C PRO A 91 3.09 -8.99 -14.43
N PRO A 92 4.43 -9.05 -14.58
CA PRO A 92 5.41 -9.71 -13.69
C PRO A 92 6.24 -8.80 -12.76
N ALA A 93 6.14 -7.46 -12.83
CA ALA A 93 6.96 -6.58 -12.01
C ALA A 93 6.20 -5.29 -11.62
N PRO A 94 5.75 -5.12 -10.37
CA PRO A 94 4.98 -3.95 -9.97
C PRO A 94 5.85 -2.70 -9.74
N ALA A 95 7.16 -2.87 -9.55
CA ALA A 95 8.07 -1.83 -9.04
C ALA A 95 8.05 -0.54 -9.86
N GLU A 96 8.18 -0.61 -11.18
CA GLU A 96 8.21 0.57 -12.05
C GLU A 96 6.92 1.39 -11.93
N ALA A 97 5.76 0.73 -12.03
CA ALA A 97 4.47 1.38 -11.94
C ALA A 97 4.25 2.00 -10.55
N LEU A 98 4.66 1.31 -9.48
CA LEU A 98 4.61 1.84 -8.12
C LEU A 98 5.52 3.06 -7.92
N ILE A 99 6.72 3.08 -8.49
CA ILE A 99 7.62 4.26 -8.44
C ILE A 99 6.95 5.46 -9.10
N PHE A 100 6.33 5.27 -10.27
CA PHE A 100 5.62 6.36 -10.94
C PHE A 100 4.37 6.82 -10.18
N ALA A 101 3.58 5.91 -9.60
CA ALA A 101 2.46 6.25 -8.73
C ALA A 101 2.92 7.09 -7.52
N ALA A 102 4.00 6.68 -6.84
CA ALA A 102 4.60 7.41 -5.73
C ALA A 102 5.05 8.82 -6.15
N ARG A 103 5.75 8.96 -7.29
CA ARG A 103 6.14 10.26 -7.85
C ARG A 103 4.94 11.17 -8.10
N GLY A 104 3.86 10.62 -8.66
CA GLY A 104 2.65 11.40 -8.93
C GLY A 104 1.95 11.86 -7.66
N ARG A 105 1.85 11.00 -6.64
CA ARG A 105 1.30 11.39 -5.33
C ARG A 105 2.14 12.46 -4.65
N ARG A 106 3.47 12.34 -4.74
CA ARG A 106 4.40 13.35 -4.28
C ARG A 106 4.15 14.70 -4.93
N LEU A 107 4.09 14.73 -6.26
CA LEU A 107 3.80 15.96 -6.99
C LEU A 107 2.44 16.56 -6.57
N ARG A 108 1.43 15.72 -6.31
CA ARG A 108 0.10 16.16 -5.92
C ARG A 108 0.09 16.85 -4.55
N PHE A 109 0.70 16.25 -3.53
CA PHE A 109 0.74 16.89 -2.22
C PHE A 109 1.70 18.09 -2.16
N GLU A 110 2.77 18.10 -2.98
CA GLU A 110 3.62 19.28 -3.14
C GLU A 110 2.83 20.48 -3.72
N ARG A 111 1.80 20.22 -4.54
CA ARG A 111 0.88 21.25 -5.07
C ARG A 111 -0.21 21.66 -4.09
N ALA A 112 -0.75 20.72 -3.30
CA ALA A 112 -1.81 21.01 -2.33
C ALA A 112 -1.31 21.94 -1.21
N GLY A 113 -0.06 21.76 -0.78
CA GLY A 113 0.57 22.56 0.26
C GLY A 113 0.02 22.31 1.67
N LEU A 114 0.69 22.89 2.67
CA LEU A 114 0.38 22.70 4.10
C LEU A 114 -0.36 23.90 4.72
N ALA A 115 -0.87 24.82 3.89
CA ALA A 115 -1.36 26.12 4.33
C ALA A 115 -2.83 26.14 4.78
N SER A 116 -3.60 25.09 4.46
CA SER A 116 -5.00 24.94 4.88
C SER A 116 -5.23 23.61 5.59
N PRO A 117 -6.22 23.52 6.51
CA PRO A 117 -6.58 22.25 7.15
C PRO A 117 -6.95 21.16 6.15
N ASP A 118 -7.71 21.49 5.10
CA ASP A 118 -8.05 20.55 4.03
C ASP A 118 -6.80 20.06 3.29
N GLY A 119 -5.86 20.97 3.00
CA GLY A 119 -4.57 20.65 2.40
C GLY A 119 -3.70 19.75 3.28
N LEU A 120 -3.77 19.87 4.61
CA LEU A 120 -3.09 18.97 5.54
C LEU A 120 -3.67 17.55 5.49
N HIS A 121 -5.00 17.41 5.46
CA HIS A 121 -5.65 16.10 5.37
C HIS A 121 -5.35 15.39 4.05
N GLU A 122 -5.44 16.11 2.94
CA GLU A 122 -5.09 15.59 1.61
C GLU A 122 -3.61 15.22 1.54
N THR A 123 -2.73 16.10 2.04
CA THR A 123 -1.28 15.82 2.11
C THR A 123 -0.99 14.58 2.93
N ALA A 124 -1.61 14.42 4.11
CA ALA A 124 -1.41 13.23 4.93
C ALA A 124 -1.81 11.95 4.17
N ARG A 125 -2.97 11.96 3.50
CA ARG A 125 -3.46 10.82 2.73
C ARG A 125 -2.49 10.48 1.59
N ASP A 126 -2.14 11.44 0.75
CA ASP A 126 -1.25 11.19 -0.39
C ASP A 126 0.18 10.85 0.03
N ALA A 127 0.69 11.47 1.10
CA ALA A 127 2.01 11.16 1.63
C ALA A 127 2.08 9.72 2.20
N SER A 128 1.04 9.26 2.91
CA SER A 128 0.98 7.86 3.36
C SER A 128 0.92 6.88 2.18
N ALA A 129 0.09 7.15 1.18
CA ALA A 129 -0.03 6.29 0.01
C ALA A 129 1.25 6.29 -0.84
N CYS A 130 1.92 7.44 -0.98
CA CYS A 130 3.23 7.52 -1.60
C CYS A 130 4.28 6.67 -0.87
N ALA A 131 4.34 6.74 0.46
CA ALA A 131 5.28 5.94 1.25
C ALA A 131 5.01 4.44 1.09
N ASP A 132 3.74 4.03 1.02
CA ASP A 132 3.35 2.64 0.80
C ASP A 132 3.67 2.15 -0.63
N ASP A 133 3.42 2.98 -1.65
CA ASP A 133 3.81 2.70 -3.05
C ASP A 133 5.32 2.51 -3.16
N ALA A 134 6.09 3.44 -2.59
CA ALA A 134 7.54 3.40 -2.55
C ALA A 134 8.06 2.16 -1.79
N ARG A 135 7.44 1.81 -0.66
CA ARG A 135 7.77 0.60 0.11
C ARG A 135 7.55 -0.68 -0.68
N ARG A 136 6.39 -0.79 -1.32
CA ARG A 136 6.07 -1.94 -2.20
C ARG A 136 7.02 -2.00 -3.40
N ALA A 137 7.44 -0.85 -3.93
CA ALA A 137 8.37 -0.79 -5.05
C ALA A 137 9.75 -1.33 -4.68
N TRP A 138 10.39 -0.83 -3.61
CA TRP A 138 11.70 -1.35 -3.23
C TRP A 138 11.61 -2.81 -2.76
N GLY A 139 10.51 -3.21 -2.09
CA GLY A 139 10.33 -4.61 -1.69
C GLY A 139 10.14 -5.57 -2.86
N ALA A 140 9.61 -5.09 -3.99
CA ALA A 140 9.56 -5.86 -5.24
C ALA A 140 10.91 -5.93 -5.96
N ILE A 141 11.81 -4.96 -5.73
CA ILE A 141 13.18 -4.96 -6.28
C ILE A 141 14.10 -5.83 -5.44
N GLU A 142 14.01 -5.72 -4.11
CA GLU A 142 14.89 -6.36 -3.13
C GLU A 142 14.06 -7.24 -2.14
N PRO A 143 13.53 -8.40 -2.60
CA PRO A 143 12.62 -9.22 -1.81
C PRO A 143 13.25 -9.76 -0.51
N ASP A 144 14.56 -10.04 -0.51
CA ASP A 144 15.27 -10.52 0.68
C ASP A 144 15.39 -9.43 1.75
N ALA A 145 15.64 -8.18 1.34
CA ALA A 145 15.64 -7.04 2.25
C ALA A 145 14.23 -6.79 2.81
N ALA A 146 13.19 -6.93 1.99
CA ALA A 146 11.80 -6.80 2.44
C ALA A 146 11.41 -7.88 3.43
N ALA A 147 11.83 -9.13 3.20
CA ALA A 147 11.63 -10.23 4.14
C ALA A 147 12.34 -9.98 5.49
N ALA A 148 13.57 -9.45 5.46
CA ALA A 148 14.30 -9.06 6.67
C ALA A 148 13.59 -7.94 7.44
N ALA A 149 13.08 -6.92 6.75
CA ALA A 149 12.30 -5.84 7.35
C ALA A 149 11.00 -6.37 7.99
N ALA A 150 10.27 -7.25 7.30
CA ALA A 150 9.06 -7.88 7.81
C ALA A 150 9.32 -8.78 9.02
N ALA A 151 10.52 -9.38 9.11
CA ALA A 151 10.97 -10.15 10.26
C ALA A 151 11.45 -9.28 11.45
N GLY A 152 11.36 -7.95 11.36
CA GLY A 152 11.76 -7.03 12.41
C GLY A 152 13.27 -6.96 12.62
N GLN A 153 14.06 -7.27 11.59
CA GLN A 153 15.52 -7.11 11.66
C GLN A 153 15.88 -5.62 11.87
N PRO A 154 17.01 -5.33 12.54
CA PRO A 154 17.51 -3.96 12.69
C PRO A 154 17.60 -3.24 11.33
N LEU A 155 17.28 -1.94 11.31
CA LEU A 155 17.29 -1.15 10.07
C LEU A 155 18.64 -1.21 9.35
N GLY A 156 19.76 -1.17 10.08
CA GLY A 156 21.09 -1.29 9.49
C GLY A 156 21.30 -2.60 8.72
N ASP A 157 20.73 -3.70 9.22
CA ASP A 157 20.80 -5.00 8.57
C ASP A 157 19.92 -5.04 7.32
N VAL A 158 18.73 -4.44 7.36
CA VAL A 158 17.85 -4.30 6.19
C VAL A 158 18.54 -3.49 5.10
N LEU A 159 19.08 -2.32 5.44
CA LEU A 159 19.72 -1.40 4.50
C LEU A 159 20.98 -2.00 3.87
N ALA A 160 21.75 -2.81 4.61
CA ALA A 160 22.93 -3.50 4.08
C ALA A 160 22.61 -4.50 2.95
N ARG A 161 21.35 -4.93 2.82
CA ARG A 161 20.87 -5.85 1.78
C ARG A 161 20.33 -5.14 0.54
N ILE A 162 20.20 -3.81 0.58
CA ILE A 162 19.57 -3.04 -0.50
C ILE A 162 20.64 -2.51 -1.48
N GLY A 163 20.51 -2.87 -2.75
CA GLY A 163 21.35 -2.37 -3.82
C GLY A 163 20.90 -1.02 -4.37
N GLY A 164 21.73 -0.40 -5.22
CA GLY A 164 21.46 0.92 -5.81
C GLY A 164 20.19 1.00 -6.66
N ARG A 165 19.64 -0.12 -7.14
CA ARG A 165 18.40 -0.16 -7.93
C ARG A 165 17.17 0.25 -7.12
N ALA A 166 17.21 0.09 -5.79
CA ALA A 166 16.13 0.48 -4.89
C ALA A 166 16.37 1.86 -4.23
N ALA A 167 17.43 2.59 -4.62
CA ALA A 167 17.75 3.89 -4.03
C ALA A 167 16.62 4.91 -4.20
N GLU A 168 16.03 4.98 -5.39
CA GLU A 168 14.91 5.89 -5.64
C GLU A 168 13.66 5.57 -4.79
N PRO A 169 13.11 4.35 -4.79
CA PRO A 169 11.95 4.06 -3.95
C PRO A 169 12.25 4.21 -2.46
N LEU A 170 13.47 3.93 -1.99
CA LEU A 170 13.84 4.25 -0.60
C LEU A 170 13.82 5.76 -0.32
N TYR A 171 14.35 6.57 -1.24
CA TYR A 171 14.31 8.03 -1.12
C TYR A 171 12.87 8.57 -1.12
N LEU A 172 12.01 8.05 -1.99
CA LEU A 172 10.59 8.40 -2.02
C LEU A 172 9.88 7.99 -0.73
N GLU A 173 10.14 6.80 -0.19
CA GLU A 173 9.57 6.37 1.09
C GLU A 173 9.95 7.33 2.22
N ALA A 174 11.23 7.71 2.31
CA ALA A 174 11.72 8.64 3.33
C ALA A 174 11.06 10.02 3.21
N LEU A 175 11.03 10.61 2.01
CA LEU A 175 10.41 11.91 1.77
C LEU A 175 8.91 11.90 2.08
N CYS A 176 8.20 10.88 1.60
CA CYS A 176 6.75 10.78 1.78
C CYS A 176 6.37 10.47 3.23
N THR A 177 7.14 9.64 3.93
CA THR A 177 6.98 9.44 5.38
C THR A 177 7.19 10.74 6.14
N ALA A 178 8.18 11.55 5.75
CA ALA A 178 8.43 12.83 6.39
C ALA A 178 7.33 13.87 6.08
N ALA A 179 6.79 13.90 4.86
CA ALA A 179 5.64 14.74 4.52
C ALA A 179 4.40 14.34 5.32
N TRP A 180 4.14 13.05 5.47
CA TRP A 180 3.06 12.53 6.32
C TRP A 180 3.26 12.98 7.77
N ALA A 181 4.46 12.80 8.33
CA ALA A 181 4.76 13.22 9.69
C ALA A 181 4.54 14.73 9.90
N ARG A 182 4.95 15.57 8.94
CA ARG A 182 4.68 17.02 8.97
C ARG A 182 3.19 17.35 8.93
N ALA A 183 2.41 16.65 8.11
CA ALA A 183 0.97 16.83 8.06
C ALA A 183 0.28 16.44 9.38
N GLN A 184 0.89 15.56 10.18
CA GLN A 184 0.46 15.21 11.54
C GLN A 184 1.02 16.15 12.64
N GLY A 185 1.80 17.19 12.27
CA GLY A 185 2.40 18.14 13.22
C GLY A 185 3.77 17.74 13.79
N PHE A 186 4.41 16.68 13.27
CA PHE A 186 5.76 16.29 13.67
C PHE A 186 6.82 16.95 12.77
N THR A 187 8.01 17.22 13.33
CA THR A 187 9.17 17.71 12.56
C THR A 187 10.22 16.61 12.46
N PRO A 188 10.18 15.75 11.42
CA PRO A 188 11.14 14.66 11.27
C PRO A 188 12.51 15.21 10.87
N LEU A 189 13.55 14.68 11.50
CA LEU A 189 14.94 14.80 11.03
C LEU A 189 15.14 13.69 9.99
N ILE A 190 15.29 14.07 8.72
CA ILE A 190 15.67 13.16 7.62
C ILE A 190 17.18 13.21 7.47
#